data_AF-A0A925G3Q6-F1
#
_entry.id   AF-A0A925G3Q6-F1
#
_cell.length_a   1.000
_cell.length_b   1.000
_cell.length_c   1.000
_cell.angle_alpha   90.00
_cell.angle_beta   90.00
_cell.angle_gamma   90.00
#
_symmetry.space_group_name_H-M   'P 1'
#
loop_
_entity.id
_entity.type
_entity.pdbx_description
1 polymer ?
#
loop_
_entity_poly.entity_id
_entity_poly.type
_entity_poly.pdbx_seq_one_letter_code
_entity_poly.pdbx_strand_id
1 'polypeptide(L)'
;MSSSQTATVQILQSPREDQRVEVLLEQGEGVSRVALRYSTWTDGLGWCSQKTIHLDGDQLDDLHHALAVARQRINRQRADAGGQVATMGQVIQLPTLA
;
A
#
# COMPACT_ATOMS: atom_id res chain seq x y z
N MET A 1 -9.71 -28.53 17.56
CA MET A 1 -9.03 -27.23 17.78
C MET A 1 -8.48 -26.81 16.44
N SER A 2 -9.17 -25.94 15.69
CA SER A 2 -8.70 -25.47 14.39
C SER A 2 -7.59 -24.43 14.60
N SER A 3 -6.45 -24.67 13.97
CA SER A 3 -5.30 -23.75 14.00
C SER A 3 -5.56 -22.62 13.00
N SER A 4 -5.76 -21.39 13.47
CA SER A 4 -5.73 -20.21 12.60
C SER A 4 -4.29 -19.97 12.17
N GLN A 5 -4.06 -19.90 10.86
CA GLN A 5 -2.72 -19.65 10.30
C GLN A 5 -2.64 -18.21 9.81
N THR A 6 -1.65 -17.46 10.29
CA THR A 6 -1.40 -16.08 9.86
C THR A 6 -0.04 -16.03 9.19
N ALA A 7 -0.02 -15.57 7.94
CA ALA A 7 1.21 -15.36 7.18
C ALA A 7 1.39 -13.86 6.91
N THR A 8 2.59 -13.33 7.18
CA THR A 8 2.92 -11.97 6.75
C THR A 8 3.24 -11.99 5.27
N VAL A 9 2.45 -11.27 4.49
CA VAL A 9 2.61 -11.18 3.03
C VAL A 9 3.59 -10.07 2.70
N GLN A 10 3.44 -8.92 3.36
CA GLN A 10 4.28 -7.75 3.07
C GLN A 10 4.42 -6.84 4.28
N ILE A 11 5.57 -6.19 4.39
CA ILE A 11 5.80 -5.08 5.31
C ILE A 11 6.03 -3.83 4.47
N LEU A 12 5.14 -2.85 4.58
CA LEU A 12 5.27 -1.57 3.92
C LEU A 12 6.21 -0.69 4.75
N GLN A 13 7.28 -0.22 4.13
CA GLN A 13 8.22 0.70 4.77
C GLN A 13 7.54 2.04 5.00
N SER A 14 7.53 2.48 6.26
CA SER A 14 7.11 3.82 6.64
C SER A 14 8.29 4.79 6.47
N PRO A 15 8.05 6.06 6.13
CA PRO A 15 9.08 7.10 6.20
C PRO A 15 9.56 7.37 7.64
N ARG A 16 8.87 6.84 8.65
CA ARG A 16 9.29 6.88 10.06
C ARG A 16 9.78 5.49 10.50
N GLU A 17 10.99 5.41 11.03
CA GLU A 17 11.66 4.15 11.39
C GLU A 17 10.95 3.39 12.53
N ASP A 18 10.19 4.09 13.37
CA ASP A 18 9.44 3.55 14.51
C ASP A 18 8.02 3.09 14.13
N GLN A 19 7.64 3.13 12.85
CA GLN A 19 6.29 2.82 12.38
C GLN A 19 6.32 1.84 11.22
N ARG A 20 5.33 0.93 11.14
CA ARG A 20 5.17 0.09 9.96
C ARG A 20 3.71 -0.30 9.73
N VAL A 21 3.40 -0.61 8.48
CA VAL A 21 2.14 -1.27 8.10
C VAL A 21 2.47 -2.65 7.55
N GLU A 22 1.83 -3.67 8.09
CA GLU A 22 1.95 -5.06 7.67
C GLU A 22 0.68 -5.49 6.95
N VAL A 23 0.82 -6.20 5.84
CA VAL A 23 -0.25 -6.88 5.15
C VAL A 23 -0.13 -8.36 5.50
N LEU A 24 -1.15 -8.89 6.16
CA LEU A 24 -1.22 -10.25 6.66
C LEU A 24 -2.32 -11.00 5.92
N LEU A 25 -2.08 -12.27 5.60
CA LEU A 25 -3.10 -13.20 5.16
C LEU A 25 -3.46 -14.11 6.33
N GLU A 26 -4.72 -14.10 6.72
CA GLU A 26 -5.26 -14.92 7.78
C GLU A 26 -6.14 -16.01 7.17
N GLN A 27 -5.81 -17.26 7.46
CA GLN A 27 -6.61 -18.42 7.06
C GLN A 27 -7.25 -19.04 8.29
N GLY A 28 -8.59 -19.06 8.31
CA GLY A 28 -9.37 -19.65 9.39
C GLY A 28 -10.75 -20.12 8.90
N GLU A 29 -11.19 -21.29 9.38
CA GLU A 29 -12.53 -21.87 9.12
C GLU A 29 -13.02 -21.77 7.66
N GLY A 30 -12.12 -21.98 6.69
CA GLY A 30 -12.47 -21.96 5.26
C GLY A 30 -12.61 -20.57 4.64
N VAL A 31 -12.34 -19.51 5.39
CA VAL A 31 -12.34 -18.12 4.92
C VAL A 31 -10.92 -17.57 4.97
N SER A 32 -10.49 -16.98 3.85
CA SER A 32 -9.23 -16.24 3.76
C SER A 32 -9.53 -14.75 3.93
N ARG A 33 -8.89 -14.10 4.90
CA ARG A 33 -9.02 -12.67 5.16
C ARG A 33 -7.69 -11.98 5.02
N VAL A 34 -7.72 -10.70 4.63
CA VAL A 34 -6.54 -9.84 4.63
C VAL A 34 -6.62 -8.92 5.84
N ALA A 35 -5.56 -8.87 6.63
CA ALA A 35 -5.44 -7.93 7.74
C ALA A 35 -4.35 -6.89 7.43
N LEU A 36 -4.73 -5.62 7.53
CA LEU A 36 -3.81 -4.48 7.50
C LEU A 36 -3.50 -4.08 8.93
N ARG A 37 -2.27 -4.32 9.38
CA ARG A 37 -1.83 -4.05 10.75
C ARG A 37 -0.85 -2.90 10.81
N TYR A 38 -1.22 -1.85 11.53
CA TYR A 38 -0.33 -0.75 11.86
C TYR A 38 0.33 -1.00 13.22
N SER A 39 1.66 -0.95 13.25
CA SER A 39 2.48 -1.23 14.43
C SER A 39 3.48 -0.11 14.67
N THR A 40 3.81 0.13 15.93
CA THR A 40 4.87 1.07 16.35
C THR A 40 5.93 0.35 17.16
N TRP A 41 7.18 0.78 17.03
CA TRP A 41 8.29 0.26 17.83
C TRP A 41 8.27 0.93 19.21
N THR A 42 8.34 0.11 20.26
CA THR A 42 8.49 0.57 21.64
C THR A 42 9.76 -0.01 22.23
N ASP A 43 10.65 0.84 22.73
CA ASP A 43 11.92 0.41 23.29
C ASP A 43 11.71 -0.59 24.44
N GLY A 44 12.45 -1.69 24.40
CA GLY A 44 12.32 -2.80 25.36
C GLY A 44 11.14 -3.75 25.14
N LEU A 45 10.18 -3.41 24.27
CA LEU A 45 9.00 -4.25 23.97
C LEU A 45 8.94 -4.72 22.51
N GLY A 46 9.54 -3.97 21.59
CA GLY A 46 9.54 -4.25 20.17
C GLY A 46 8.32 -3.71 19.44
N TRP A 47 7.88 -4.40 18.37
CA TRP A 47 6.74 -3.98 17.56
C TRP A 47 5.41 -4.23 18.28
N CYS A 48 4.71 -3.16 18.62
CA CYS A 48 3.39 -3.21 19.24
C CYS A 48 2.32 -2.86 18.21
N SER A 49 1.39 -3.80 17.99
CA SER A 49 0.21 -3.57 17.14
C SER A 49 -0.68 -2.50 17.75
N GLN A 50 -0.94 -1.44 16.99
CA GLN A 50 -1.79 -0.34 17.44
C GLN A 50 -3.19 -0.45 16.85
N LYS A 51 -3.29 -0.85 15.58
CA LYS A 51 -4.57 -0.96 14.85
C LYS A 51 -4.51 -2.08 13.83
N THR A 52 -5.60 -2.82 13.69
CA THR A 52 -5.77 -3.84 12.66
C THR A 52 -7.10 -3.65 11.97
N ILE A 53 -7.10 -3.66 10.65
CA ILE A 53 -8.31 -3.66 9.81
C ILE A 53 -8.35 -5.00 9.11
N HIS A 54 -9.44 -5.74 9.29
CA HIS A 54 -9.69 -6.98 8.56
C HIS A 54 -10.57 -6.67 7.35
N LEU A 55 -10.21 -7.27 6.23
CA LEU A 55 -10.87 -7.12 4.96
C LEU A 55 -11.21 -8.51 4.43
N ASP A 56 -12.47 -8.70 4.08
CA ASP A 56 -12.89 -9.83 3.26
C ASP A 56 -12.55 -9.54 1.78
N GLY A 57 -12.70 -10.55 0.91
CA GLY A 57 -12.27 -10.48 -0.50
C GLY A 57 -12.82 -9.26 -1.25
N ASP A 58 -14.13 -9.04 -1.22
CA ASP A 58 -14.77 -7.92 -1.94
C ASP A 58 -14.29 -6.55 -1.42
N GLN A 59 -14.05 -6.43 -0.11
CA GLN A 59 -13.57 -5.19 0.52
C GLN A 59 -12.12 -4.88 0.13
N LEU A 60 -11.30 -5.92 -0.12
CA LEU A 60 -9.94 -5.75 -0.59
C LEU A 60 -9.90 -5.17 -2.00
N ASP A 61 -10.76 -5.68 -2.89
CA ASP A 61 -10.85 -5.19 -4.27
C ASP A 61 -11.32 -3.74 -4.33
N ASP A 62 -12.36 -3.40 -3.56
CA ASP A 62 -12.85 -2.02 -3.43
C ASP A 62 -11.78 -1.08 -2.87
N LEU A 63 -11.04 -1.51 -1.83
CA LEU A 63 -9.96 -0.73 -1.25
C LEU A 63 -8.82 -0.54 -2.26
N HIS A 64 -8.43 -1.58 -3.00
CA HIS A 64 -7.40 -1.49 -4.02
C HIS A 64 -7.79 -0.48 -5.12
N HIS A 65 -9.04 -0.52 -5.59
CA HIS A 65 -9.56 0.45 -6.54
C HIS A 65 -9.52 1.89 -5.99
N ALA A 66 -10.00 2.09 -4.76
CA ALA A 66 -9.98 3.40 -4.11
C ALA A 66 -8.56 3.95 -3.94
N LEU A 67 -7.59 3.11 -3.56
CA LEU A 67 -6.18 3.49 -3.43
C LEU A 67 -5.56 3.88 -4.78
N ALA A 68 -5.88 3.15 -5.85
CA ALA A 68 -5.42 3.46 -7.20
C ALA A 68 -5.90 4.86 -7.65
N VAL A 69 -7.19 5.14 -7.45
CA VAL A 69 -7.79 6.46 -7.75
C VAL A 69 -7.16 7.56 -6.89
N ALA A 70 -6.99 7.33 -5.58
CA ALA A 70 -6.35 8.29 -4.69
C ALA A 70 -4.91 8.61 -5.13
N ARG A 71 -4.13 7.59 -5.50
CA ARG A 71 -2.76 7.77 -5.99
C ARG A 71 -2.70 8.59 -7.28
N GLN A 72 -3.62 8.34 -8.22
CA GLN A 72 -3.71 9.14 -9.45
C GLN A 72 -3.99 10.62 -9.14
N ARG A 73 -4.90 10.90 -8.19
CA ARG A 73 -5.22 12.27 -7.79
C ARG A 73 -4.04 12.97 -7.13
N ILE A 74 -3.31 12.30 -6.24
CA ILE A 74 -2.10 12.85 -5.60
C ILE A 74 -1.04 13.16 -6.65
N ASN A 75 -0.81 12.27 -7.61
CA ASN A 75 0.16 12.50 -8.68
C ASN A 75 -0.22 13.70 -9.56
N ARG A 76 -1.52 13.86 -9.87
CA ARG A 76 -2.02 15.01 -10.62
C ARG A 76 -1.81 16.32 -9.85
N GLN A 77 -2.17 16.35 -8.56
CA GLN A 77 -1.92 17.51 -7.70
C GLN A 77 -0.44 17.89 -7.64
N ARG A 78 0.47 16.92 -7.60
CA ARG A 78 1.92 17.17 -7.65
C ARG A 78 2.38 17.72 -9.00
N ALA A 79 1.82 17.23 -10.10
CA ALA A 79 2.12 17.77 -11.43
C ALA A 79 1.63 19.22 -11.57
N ASP A 80 0.43 19.51 -11.06
CA ASP A 80 -0.15 20.86 -11.06
C ASP A 80 0.64 21.80 -10.14
N ALA A 81 1.09 21.33 -8.97
CA ALA A 81 1.91 22.10 -8.03
C ALA A 81 3.38 22.27 -8.48
N GLY A 82 3.90 21.35 -9.30
CA GLY A 82 5.21 21.45 -9.96
C GLY A 82 5.18 22.28 -11.26
N GLY A 83 4.03 22.88 -11.59
CA GLY A 83 3.73 23.60 -12.83
C GLY A 83 4.40 24.97 -13.00
N GLN A 84 5.67 25.12 -12.60
CA GLN A 84 6.56 26.18 -13.10
C GLN A 84 7.89 25.65 -13.68
N VAL A 85 8.11 24.34 -13.77
CA VAL A 85 9.18 23.79 -14.59
C VAL A 85 8.57 22.88 -15.66
N ALA A 86 7.94 23.52 -16.63
CA ALA A 86 7.70 22.90 -17.93
C ALA A 86 9.06 22.61 -18.57
N THR A 87 9.67 21.45 -18.26
CA THR A 87 10.62 20.86 -19.19
C THR A 87 9.82 20.55 -20.45
N MET A 88 10.03 21.38 -21.47
CA MET A 88 9.52 21.23 -22.83
C MET A 88 9.53 19.74 -23.21
N GLY A 89 8.36 19.22 -23.59
CA GLY A 89 8.24 17.85 -24.06
C GLY A 89 9.28 17.60 -25.16
N GLN A 90 10.23 16.71 -24.90
CA GLN A 90 11.23 16.34 -25.86
C GLN A 90 10.54 15.55 -26.98
N VAL A 91 10.45 16.15 -28.16
CA VAL A 91 9.92 15.50 -29.36
C VAL A 91 10.85 14.34 -29.71
N ILE A 92 10.39 13.11 -29.50
CA ILE A 92 11.08 11.91 -29.98
C ILE A 92 10.82 11.82 -31.48
N GLN A 93 11.83 12.10 -32.31
CA GLN A 93 11.73 11.85 -33.75
C GLN A 93 11.76 10.34 -34.00
N LEU A 94 10.70 9.82 -34.60
CA LEU A 94 10.67 8.44 -35.08
C LEU A 94 11.44 8.35 -36.40
N PRO A 95 12.32 7.36 -36.58
CA PRO A 95 13.04 7.17 -37.83
C PRO A 95 12.04 6.89 -38.95
N THR A 96 12.07 7.70 -40.00
CA THR A 96 11.32 7.43 -41.23
C THR A 96 12.08 6.35 -41.99
N LEU A 97 11.44 5.20 -42.19
CA LEU A 97 11.99 4.15 -43.03
C LEU A 97 11.96 4.65 -44.48
N ALA A 98 13.14 4.85 -45.06
CA ALA A 98 13.34 5.12 -46.48
C ALA A 98 13.33 3.82 -47.29
#